data_AF-U6LZE9-F1
#
_entry.id   AF-U6LZE9-F1
#
_cell.length_a   1.000
_cell.length_b   1.000
_cell.length_c   1.000
_cell.angle_alpha   90.00
_cell.angle_beta   90.00
_cell.angle_gamma   90.00
#
_symmetry.space_group_name_H-M   'P 1'
#
loop_
_entity.id
_entity.type
_entity.pdbx_description
1 polymer ?
#
loop_
_entity_poly.entity_id
_entity_poly.type
_entity_poly.pdbx_seq_one_letter_code
_entity_poly.pdbx_strand_id
1 'polypeptide(L)'
;MGDSSEPPSGHRAPKKAEYRQRAHCNPLADPYLCYPPSPDFVDWGIHFPLPLGVSPPQHLCLNTTDYPITYDAIVPPERNGLAGRAPDFLDIGCGFGGLLVSLAPKFPEALIMGLEIREKVTNYVGERIRALRDKHKEEGLVRQQQQQQQQQQQQHPRHTM
;
A
#
# COMPACT_ATOMS: atom_id res chain seq x y z
N MET A 1 -26.51 -27.69 5.18
CA MET A 1 -25.94 -27.14 3.93
C MET A 1 -25.41 -25.77 4.27
N GLY A 2 -24.16 -25.71 4.72
CA GLY A 2 -23.49 -24.46 5.07
C GLY A 2 -22.84 -23.91 3.82
N ASP A 3 -23.30 -22.73 3.40
CA ASP A 3 -22.72 -21.98 2.30
C ASP A 3 -21.25 -21.67 2.62
N SER A 4 -20.35 -22.40 1.95
CA SER A 4 -18.90 -22.19 2.00
C SER A 4 -18.55 -21.22 0.89
N SER A 5 -19.02 -19.98 1.00
CA SER A 5 -18.50 -18.89 0.17
C SER A 5 -17.21 -18.41 0.81
N GLU A 6 -16.08 -18.76 0.18
CA GLU A 6 -14.78 -18.17 0.53
C GLU A 6 -14.91 -16.64 0.51
N PRO A 7 -14.31 -15.93 1.49
CA PRO A 7 -14.37 -14.47 1.50
C PRO A 7 -13.76 -13.92 0.21
N PRO A 8 -14.31 -12.84 -0.36
CA PRO A 8 -13.75 -12.22 -1.55
C PRO A 8 -12.29 -11.88 -1.31
N SER A 9 -11.45 -12.17 -2.30
CA SER A 9 -9.99 -12.11 -2.29
C SER A 9 -9.38 -10.70 -2.18
N GLY A 10 -10.09 -9.75 -1.57
CA GLY A 10 -9.69 -8.36 -1.41
C GLY A 10 -9.81 -7.89 0.04
N HIS A 11 -8.82 -7.13 0.50
CA HIS A 11 -8.86 -6.54 1.83
C HIS A 11 -9.99 -5.50 1.93
N ARG A 12 -10.87 -5.64 2.92
CA ARG A 12 -11.96 -4.67 3.18
C ARG A 12 -11.38 -3.30 3.53
N ALA A 13 -11.91 -2.24 2.93
CA ALA A 13 -11.51 -0.88 3.27
C ALA A 13 -11.79 -0.58 4.76
N PRO A 14 -10.82 -0.05 5.53
CA PRO A 14 -11.00 0.24 6.94
C PRO A 14 -11.96 1.42 7.12
N LYS A 15 -12.69 1.44 8.23
CA LYS A 15 -13.63 2.53 8.54
C LYS A 15 -12.97 3.56 9.43
N LYS A 16 -12.89 4.80 8.96
CA LYS A 16 -12.23 5.91 9.67
C LYS A 16 -12.69 6.07 11.13
N ALA A 17 -13.97 5.81 11.41
CA ALA A 17 -14.54 5.94 12.76
C ALA A 17 -13.90 4.99 13.79
N GLU A 18 -13.52 3.77 13.37
CA GLU A 18 -12.98 2.73 14.25
C GLU A 18 -11.52 3.01 14.66
N TYR A 19 -10.82 3.89 13.93
CA TYR A 19 -9.41 4.24 14.16
C TYR A 19 -9.22 5.64 14.76
N ARG A 20 -10.31 6.36 15.08
CA ARG A 20 -10.22 7.65 15.77
C ARG A 20 -9.69 7.45 17.18
N GLN A 21 -8.56 8.08 17.49
CA GLN A 21 -8.04 8.17 18.86
C GLN A 21 -8.63 9.39 19.58
N ARG A 22 -8.65 9.33 20.92
CA ARG A 22 -9.01 10.47 21.76
C ARG A 22 -7.93 11.55 21.62
N ALA A 23 -8.34 12.82 21.50
CA ALA A 23 -7.42 13.94 21.29
C ALA A 23 -6.34 14.09 22.39
N HIS A 24 -6.53 13.45 23.55
CA HIS A 24 -5.68 13.54 24.74
C HIS A 24 -4.86 12.26 25.01
N CYS A 25 -4.74 11.33 24.05
CA CYS A 25 -3.77 10.24 24.19
C CYS A 25 -2.35 10.78 23.94
N ASN A 26 -1.39 10.46 24.81
CA ASN A 26 0.01 10.76 24.57
C ASN A 26 0.55 9.78 23.52
N PRO A 27 0.88 10.22 22.29
CA PRO A 27 1.43 9.33 21.27
C PRO A 27 2.81 8.77 21.65
N LEU A 28 3.52 9.39 22.60
CA LEU A 28 4.82 8.92 23.10
C LEU A 28 4.69 7.89 24.23
N ALA A 29 3.47 7.57 24.68
CA ALA A 29 3.26 6.52 25.66
C ALA A 29 3.26 5.11 25.04
N ASP A 30 3.35 5.02 23.71
CA ASP A 30 3.42 3.75 23.01
C ASP A 30 4.79 3.09 23.22
N PRO A 31 4.84 1.84 23.73
CA PRO A 31 6.11 1.15 23.95
C PRO A 31 6.82 0.75 22.65
N TYR A 32 6.12 0.69 21.51
CA TYR A 32 6.68 0.15 20.27
C TYR A 32 7.05 1.26 19.28
N LEU A 33 8.29 1.74 19.36
CA LEU A 33 8.84 2.55 18.28
C LEU A 33 10.27 2.11 18.00
N CYS A 34 10.40 1.26 16.99
CA CYS A 34 11.69 0.83 16.48
C CYS A 34 12.23 1.91 15.53
N TYR A 35 13.51 2.24 15.64
CA TYR A 35 14.17 3.21 14.77
C TYR A 35 15.37 2.57 14.10
N PRO A 36 15.59 2.84 12.80
CA PRO A 36 16.79 2.35 12.12
C PRO A 36 18.03 3.06 12.68
N PRO A 37 19.16 2.35 12.89
CA PRO A 37 20.42 2.96 13.31
C PRO A 37 20.96 4.01 12.32
N SER A 38 20.76 3.78 11.02
CA SER A 38 21.09 4.72 9.94
C SER A 38 20.17 4.48 8.75
N PRO A 39 20.14 5.38 7.74
CA PRO A 39 19.40 5.17 6.50
C PRO A 39 19.74 3.86 5.78
N ASP A 40 20.94 3.29 6.01
CA ASP A 40 21.38 2.04 5.39
C ASP A 40 20.55 0.82 5.80
N PHE A 41 19.80 0.92 6.90
CA PHE A 41 18.92 -0.13 7.41
C PHE A 41 17.47 0.00 6.93
N VAL A 42 17.13 1.08 6.22
CA VAL A 42 15.77 1.31 5.72
C VAL A 42 15.59 0.59 4.39
N ASP A 43 14.54 -0.22 4.26
CA ASP A 43 14.20 -0.92 3.02
C ASP A 43 12.94 -0.33 2.38
N TRP A 44 13.12 0.50 1.36
CA TRP A 44 11.99 1.08 0.61
C TRP A 44 11.19 0.05 -0.18
N GLY A 45 11.78 -1.11 -0.47
CA GLY A 45 11.10 -2.22 -1.16
C GLY A 45 9.88 -2.74 -0.39
N ILE A 46 9.87 -2.59 0.94
CA ILE A 46 8.73 -2.95 1.80
C ILE A 46 7.50 -2.07 1.47
N HIS A 47 7.71 -0.77 1.25
CA HIS A 47 6.63 0.20 1.03
C HIS A 47 6.26 0.36 -0.46
N PHE A 48 7.25 0.20 -1.34
CA PHE A 48 7.14 0.38 -2.79
C PHE A 48 7.66 -0.84 -3.57
N PRO A 49 7.03 -2.02 -3.41
CA PRO A 49 7.57 -3.25 -3.99
C PRO A 49 7.61 -3.25 -5.51
N LEU A 50 6.52 -2.85 -6.18
CA LEU A 50 6.46 -2.82 -7.65
C LEU A 50 7.46 -1.82 -8.26
N PRO A 51 7.54 -0.56 -7.80
CA PRO A 51 8.54 0.38 -8.31
C PRO A 51 10.00 -0.04 -8.13
N LEU A 52 10.30 -0.87 -7.14
CA LEU A 52 11.65 -1.41 -6.89
C LEU A 52 11.85 -2.83 -7.43
N GLY A 53 10.87 -3.41 -8.13
CA GLY A 53 10.97 -4.75 -8.72
C GLY A 53 11.09 -5.87 -7.69
N VAL A 54 10.63 -5.67 -6.45
CA VAL A 54 10.64 -6.70 -5.39
C VAL A 54 9.23 -7.24 -5.16
N SER A 55 9.15 -8.47 -4.67
CA SER A 55 7.88 -9.08 -4.28
C SER A 55 7.26 -8.32 -3.11
N PRO A 56 5.94 -8.04 -3.13
CA PRO A 56 5.27 -7.39 -2.02
C PRO A 56 5.34 -8.27 -0.76
N PRO A 57 5.49 -7.67 0.43
CA PRO A 57 5.44 -8.42 1.68
C PRO A 57 4.07 -9.08 1.87
N GLN A 58 4.05 -10.24 2.54
CA GLN A 58 2.82 -10.99 2.81
C GLN A 58 1.88 -10.23 3.77
N HIS A 59 2.47 -9.41 4.66
CA HIS A 59 1.77 -8.61 5.64
C HIS A 59 2.12 -7.13 5.48
N LEU A 60 1.27 -6.25 6.02
CA LEU A 60 1.59 -4.83 6.10
C LEU A 60 2.75 -4.60 7.08
N CYS A 61 3.60 -3.64 6.74
CA CYS A 61 4.76 -3.22 7.52
C CYS A 61 4.70 -1.70 7.65
N LEU A 62 4.35 -1.20 8.84
CA LEU A 62 4.02 0.22 9.08
C LEU A 62 4.77 0.83 10.26
N ASN A 63 5.71 0.10 10.86
CA ASN A 63 6.44 0.48 12.07
C ASN A 63 5.50 0.81 13.24
N THR A 64 4.51 -0.05 13.46
CA THR A 64 3.57 0.01 14.59
C THR A 64 3.53 -1.33 15.31
N THR A 65 2.93 -1.38 16.50
CA THR A 65 2.74 -2.62 17.26
C THR A 65 2.05 -3.71 16.43
N ASP A 66 1.00 -3.34 15.67
CA ASP A 66 0.23 -4.30 14.85
C ASP A 66 0.95 -4.70 13.55
N TYR A 67 1.82 -3.84 13.03
CA TYR A 67 2.50 -4.00 11.75
C TYR A 67 4.00 -3.65 11.89
N PRO A 68 4.76 -4.48 12.61
CA PRO A 68 6.13 -4.17 12.98
C PRO A 68 7.08 -4.12 11.78
N ILE A 69 8.17 -3.35 11.95
CA ILE A 69 9.33 -3.34 11.07
C ILE A 69 10.56 -3.60 11.93
N THR A 70 11.45 -4.46 11.45
CA THR A 70 12.75 -4.67 12.08
C THR A 70 13.86 -4.05 11.22
N TYR A 71 14.92 -3.60 11.88
CA TYR A 71 16.08 -2.98 11.25
C TYR A 71 17.33 -3.81 11.57
N ASP A 72 17.25 -5.12 11.35
CA ASP A 72 18.24 -6.09 11.84
C ASP A 72 19.55 -6.09 11.04
N ALA A 73 19.51 -5.62 9.79
CA ALA A 73 20.66 -5.68 8.88
C ALA A 73 20.67 -4.49 7.91
N ILE A 74 21.88 -4.19 7.40
CA ILE A 74 22.07 -3.25 6.30
C ILE A 74 21.40 -3.79 5.04
N VAL A 75 20.70 -2.90 4.35
CA VAL A 75 19.94 -3.17 3.13
C VAL A 75 20.79 -2.75 1.92
N PRO A 76 20.73 -3.47 0.78
CA PRO A 76 21.47 -3.10 -0.42
C PRO A 76 21.15 -1.66 -0.91
N PRO A 77 22.13 -0.93 -1.50
CA PRO A 77 21.96 0.45 -1.95
C PRO A 77 20.76 0.71 -2.88
N GLU A 78 20.41 -0.28 -3.70
CA GLU A 78 19.26 -0.25 -4.61
C GLU A 78 17.90 -0.28 -3.89
N ARG A 79 17.86 -0.69 -2.62
CA ARG A 79 16.65 -0.82 -1.81
C ARG A 79 16.56 0.20 -0.67
N ASN A 80 17.68 0.74 -0.21
CA ASN A 80 17.71 1.79 0.82
C ASN A 80 17.67 3.22 0.26
N GLY A 81 17.66 3.36 -1.07
CA GLY A 81 17.55 4.65 -1.75
C GLY A 81 18.88 5.37 -2.00
N LEU A 82 20.02 4.76 -1.65
CA LEU A 82 21.34 5.32 -1.94
C LEU A 82 21.70 5.23 -3.43
N ALA A 83 21.38 4.11 -4.07
CA ALA A 83 21.56 3.89 -5.51
C ALA A 83 20.24 3.54 -6.24
N GLY A 84 19.17 3.31 -5.48
CA GLY A 84 17.84 2.97 -5.99
C GLY A 84 16.82 4.08 -5.81
N ARG A 85 15.55 3.72 -5.94
CA ARG A 85 14.44 4.66 -5.74
C ARG A 85 14.20 4.92 -4.25
N ALA A 86 13.88 6.17 -3.92
CA ALA A 86 13.48 6.63 -2.60
C ALA A 86 12.20 7.49 -2.71
N PRO A 87 11.50 7.80 -1.61
CA PRO A 87 10.37 8.72 -1.63
C PRO A 87 10.72 10.07 -2.28
N ASP A 88 9.95 10.46 -3.30
CA ASP A 88 10.04 11.76 -3.98
C ASP A 88 9.26 12.83 -3.20
N PHE A 89 8.17 12.43 -2.53
CA PHE A 89 7.34 13.29 -1.70
C PHE A 89 7.18 12.71 -0.30
N LEU A 90 7.23 13.59 0.70
CA LEU A 90 7.08 13.27 2.10
C LEU A 90 5.97 14.11 2.74
N ASP A 91 4.89 13.46 3.17
CA ASP A 91 3.75 14.08 3.87
C ASP A 91 3.91 13.89 5.40
N ILE A 92 4.49 14.88 6.06
CA ILE A 92 4.73 14.87 7.51
C ILE A 92 3.42 15.16 8.24
N GLY A 93 2.98 14.21 9.07
CA GLY A 93 1.68 14.31 9.73
C GLY A 93 0.52 14.04 8.76
N CYS A 94 0.63 12.98 7.96
CA CYS A 94 -0.29 12.69 6.86
C CYS A 94 -1.76 12.45 7.30
N GLY A 95 -2.00 12.28 8.60
CA GLY A 95 -3.33 12.02 9.15
C GLY A 95 -3.95 10.80 8.49
N PHE A 96 -5.20 10.91 8.04
CA PHE A 96 -5.92 9.82 7.39
C PHE A 96 -5.55 9.62 5.90
N GLY A 97 -4.41 10.15 5.44
CA GLY A 97 -3.84 9.91 4.11
C GLY A 97 -4.64 10.52 2.96
N GLY A 98 -5.45 11.55 3.22
CA GLY A 98 -6.27 12.19 2.19
C GLY A 98 -5.44 12.83 1.08
N LEU A 99 -4.34 13.49 1.45
CA LEU A 99 -3.41 14.11 0.51
C LEU A 99 -2.67 13.03 -0.31
N LEU A 100 -2.12 12.00 0.34
CA LEU A 100 -1.46 10.86 -0.31
C LEU A 100 -2.32 10.25 -1.43
N VAL A 101 -3.58 9.91 -1.11
CA VAL A 101 -4.51 9.30 -2.08
C VAL A 101 -4.86 10.26 -3.23
N SER A 102 -4.90 11.56 -2.96
CA SER A 102 -5.20 12.58 -3.97
C SER A 102 -4.02 12.88 -4.90
N LEU A 103 -2.78 12.75 -4.40
CA LEU A 103 -1.56 12.97 -5.17
C LEU A 103 -1.16 11.76 -6.01
N ALA A 104 -1.37 10.54 -5.52
CA ALA A 104 -0.98 9.32 -6.21
C ALA A 104 -1.40 9.25 -7.70
N PRO A 105 -2.65 9.53 -8.10
CA PRO A 105 -3.02 9.51 -9.52
C PRO A 105 -2.48 10.70 -10.33
N LYS A 106 -2.08 11.80 -9.67
CA LYS A 106 -1.52 12.99 -10.34
C LYS A 106 -0.03 12.85 -10.63
N PHE A 107 0.66 12.05 -9.83
CA PHE A 107 2.09 11.78 -9.94
C PHE A 107 2.32 10.26 -9.93
N PRO A 108 1.91 9.53 -10.99
CA PRO A 108 1.94 8.07 -11.00
C PRO A 108 3.36 7.50 -10.90
N GLU A 109 4.34 8.27 -11.36
CA GLU A 109 5.74 7.90 -11.28
C GLU A 109 6.39 8.27 -9.95
N ALA A 110 5.79 9.10 -9.09
CA ALA A 110 6.40 9.53 -7.84
C ALA A 110 6.16 8.53 -6.70
N LEU A 111 7.19 8.28 -5.89
CA LEU A 111 7.06 7.58 -4.61
C LEU A 111 6.61 8.57 -3.54
N ILE A 112 5.39 8.39 -3.03
CA ILE A 112 4.79 9.28 -2.03
C ILE A 112 4.72 8.55 -0.69
N MET A 113 5.38 9.07 0.33
CA MET A 113 5.38 8.51 1.68
C MET A 113 4.68 9.45 2.66
N GLY A 114 3.84 8.90 3.52
CA GLY A 114 3.26 9.61 4.65
C GLY A 114 3.89 9.17 5.97
N LEU A 115 4.18 10.14 6.83
CA LEU A 115 4.61 9.89 8.21
C LEU A 115 3.51 10.34 9.16
N GLU A 116 3.17 9.48 10.11
CA GLU A 116 2.17 9.76 11.14
C GLU A 116 2.59 9.07 12.44
N ILE A 117 2.55 9.83 13.53
CA ILE A 117 3.03 9.38 14.84
C ILE A 117 1.99 8.51 15.56
N ARG A 118 0.72 8.62 15.19
CA ARG A 118 -0.37 7.88 15.82
C ARG A 118 -0.55 6.52 15.17
N GLU A 119 -0.15 5.45 15.86
CA GLU A 119 -0.21 4.08 15.34
C GLU A 119 -1.56 3.72 14.71
N LYS A 120 -2.68 3.97 15.40
CA LYS A 120 -4.01 3.64 14.85
C LYS A 120 -4.29 4.38 13.53
N VAL A 121 -3.82 5.61 13.41
CA VAL A 121 -4.00 6.38 12.18
C VAL A 121 -3.09 5.83 11.08
N THR A 122 -1.85 5.48 11.41
CA THR A 122 -0.91 4.81 10.49
C THR A 122 -1.47 3.47 9.98
N ASN A 123 -1.98 2.62 10.88
CA ASN A 123 -2.61 1.33 10.57
C ASN A 123 -3.80 1.50 9.62
N TYR A 124 -4.68 2.46 9.92
CA TYR A 124 -5.79 2.82 9.04
C TYR A 124 -5.32 3.20 7.64
N VAL A 125 -4.29 4.06 7.52
CA VAL A 125 -3.80 4.54 6.23
C VAL A 125 -3.17 3.40 5.43
N GLY A 126 -2.36 2.56 6.07
CA GLY A 126 -1.74 1.40 5.41
C GLY A 126 -2.78 0.41 4.89
N GLU A 127 -3.77 0.06 5.71
CA GLU A 127 -4.88 -0.81 5.31
C GLU A 127 -5.73 -0.20 4.20
N ARG A 128 -6.00 1.11 4.27
CA ARG A 128 -6.72 1.85 3.23
C ARG A 128 -5.96 1.82 1.91
N ILE A 129 -4.65 2.06 1.93
CA ILE A 129 -3.81 2.02 0.73
C ILE A 129 -3.76 0.59 0.15
N ARG A 130 -3.66 -0.45 0.99
CA ARG A 130 -3.71 -1.84 0.53
C ARG A 130 -5.04 -2.16 -0.16
N ALA A 131 -6.17 -1.82 0.46
CA ALA A 131 -7.50 -2.02 -0.13
C ALA A 131 -7.67 -1.24 -1.46
N LEU A 132 -7.15 -0.01 -1.55
CA LEU A 132 -7.16 0.77 -2.79
C LEU A 132 -6.32 0.12 -3.90
N ARG A 133 -5.14 -0.41 -3.56
CA ARG A 133 -4.26 -1.12 -4.50
C ARG A 133 -4.92 -2.40 -5.02
N ASP A 134 -5.55 -3.18 -4.14
CA ASP A 134 -6.25 -4.42 -4.52
C ASP A 134 -7.43 -4.12 -5.46
N LYS A 135 -8.25 -3.12 -5.10
CA LYS A 135 -9.35 -2.66 -5.95
C LYS A 135 -8.86 -2.21 -7.33
N HIS A 136 -7.75 -1.48 -7.40
CA HIS A 136 -7.18 -1.02 -8.66
C HIS A 136 -6.69 -2.18 -9.54
N LYS A 137 -6.09 -3.22 -8.94
CA LYS A 137 -5.69 -4.45 -9.65
C LYS A 137 -6.91 -5.17 -10.22
N GLU A 138 -7.96 -5.34 -9.43
CA GLU A 138 -9.22 -5.97 -9.86
C GLU A 138 -9.86 -5.22 -11.04
N GLU A 139 -9.99 -3.90 -10.93
CA GLU A 139 -10.49 -3.04 -12.02
C GLU A 139 -9.61 -3.11 -13.27
N GLY A 140 -8.29 -3.29 -13.10
CA GLY A 140 -7.35 -3.53 -14.20
C GLY A 140 -7.60 -4.85 -14.93
N LEU A 141 -7.77 -5.95 -14.19
CA LEU A 141 -8.05 -7.28 -14.72
C LEU A 141 -9.38 -7.32 -15.47
N VAL A 142 -10.43 -6.73 -14.89
CA VAL A 142 -11.76 -6.65 -15.52
C VAL A 142 -11.68 -5.90 -16.85
N ARG A 143 -10.96 -4.77 -16.90
CA ARG A 143 -10.74 -4.01 -18.15
C ARG A 143 -10.00 -4.84 -19.21
N GLN A 144 -8.98 -5.59 -18.83
CA GLN A 144 -8.24 -6.45 -19.76
C GLN A 144 -9.12 -7.58 -20.33
N GLN A 145 -9.92 -8.24 -19.50
CA GLN A 145 -10.84 -9.29 -19.94
C GLN A 145 -11.90 -8.75 -20.91
N GLN A 146 -12.47 -7.58 -20.63
CA GLN A 146 -13.44 -6.93 -21.51
C GLN A 146 -12.84 -6.59 -22.88
N GLN A 147 -11.59 -6.09 -22.91
CA GLN A 147 -10.89 -5.80 -24.16
C GLN A 147 -10.62 -7.07 -24.98
N GLN A 148 -10.22 -8.16 -24.33
CA GLN A 148 -9.99 -9.45 -25.01
C GLN A 148 -11.29 -10.02 -25.61
N GLN A 149 -12.41 -9.95 -24.87
CA GLN A 149 -13.71 -10.42 -25.37
C GLN A 149 -14.20 -9.60 -26.57
N GLN A 150 -14.02 -8.27 -26.54
CA GLN A 150 -14.39 -7.40 -27.66
C GLN A 150 -13.55 -7.69 -28.92
N GLN A 151 -12.27 -8.01 -28.77
CA GLN A 151 -11.39 -8.36 -29.88
C GLN A 151 -11.79 -9.71 -30.50
N GLN A 152 -12.15 -10.71 -29.69
CA GLN A 152 -12.58 -12.03 -30.19
C GLN A 152 -13.91 -11.96 -30.96
N GLN A 153 -14.86 -11.13 -30.53
CA GLN A 153 -16.14 -10.95 -31.23
C GLN A 153 -16.00 -10.27 -32.60
N GLN A 154 -14.96 -9.45 -32.79
CA GLN A 154 -14.69 -8.79 -34.07
C GLN A 154 -13.97 -9.69 -35.08
N GLN A 155 -13.41 -10.82 -34.65
CA GLN A 155 -12.64 -11.74 -35.50
C GLN A 155 -13.45 -12.91 -36.09
N HIS A 156 -14.76 -13.02 -35.82
CA HIS A 156 -15.64 -14.00 -36.50
C HIS A 156 -16.31 -13.36 -37.73
N PRO A 157 -15.80 -13.57 -38.95
CA PRO A 157 -16.51 -13.12 -40.15
C PRO A 157 -17.81 -13.89 -40.28
N ARG A 158 -18.91 -13.18 -40.57
CA ARG A 158 -20.18 -13.83 -40.95
C ARG A 158 -19.91 -14.63 -42.22
N HIS A 159 -19.90 -15.95 -42.12
CA HIS A 159 -20.03 -16.83 -43.28
C HIS A 159 -21.34 -16.45 -43.99
N THR A 160 -21.21 -15.69 -45.06
CA THR A 160 -22.31 -15.33 -45.95
C THR A 160 -22.37 -16.44 -46.99
N MET A 161 -23.56 -17.02 -47.16
CA MET A 161 -23.87 -18.13 -48.08
C MET A 161 -23.50 -17.82 -49.53
#